data_AF-A0A521LF95-F1
#
_entry.id   AF-A0A521LF95-F1
#
_cell.length_a   1.000
_cell.length_b   1.000
_cell.length_c   1.000
_cell.angle_alpha   90.00
_cell.angle_beta   90.00
_cell.angle_gamma   90.00
#
_symmetry.space_group_name_H-M   'P 1'
#
loop_
_entity.id
_entity.type
_entity.pdbx_description
1 polymer ?
#
loop_
_entity_poly.entity_id
_entity_poly.type
_entity_poly.pdbx_seq_one_letter_code
_entity_poly.pdbx_strand_id
1 'polypeptide(L)'
;MKPWLALGLVGVVLYVAGSIVYHQAMDPLVDEAGQRRVTTIDIPEGATFRQVAALLEKEHLIASQWGFLLLGKLTGVDRRVLAGEYALHAGMRPQEILSELLSGHVVLHPITIPEGYTAAQIADLLSQKGLGNPAEFLKLVHDPDFIRTLHPGETGPAG
;
A
#
# COMPACT_ATOMS: atom_id res chain seq x y z
N MET A 1 44.77 -22.78 24.17
CA MET A 1 43.40 -22.86 23.59
C MET A 1 43.42 -22.10 22.26
N LYS A 2 43.03 -22.71 21.14
CA LYS A 2 43.23 -22.09 19.81
C LYS A 2 42.15 -21.01 19.54
N PRO A 3 42.51 -19.74 19.31
CA PRO A 3 41.56 -18.62 19.19
C PRO A 3 40.61 -18.76 18.00
N TRP A 4 40.95 -19.57 17.00
CA TRP A 4 40.13 -19.81 15.81
C TRP A 4 38.87 -20.62 16.11
N LEU A 5 38.88 -21.45 17.17
CA LEU A 5 37.67 -22.17 17.63
C LEU A 5 36.67 -21.22 18.28
N ALA A 6 37.13 -20.18 18.99
CA ALA A 6 36.26 -19.16 19.58
C ALA A 6 35.62 -18.28 18.49
N LEU A 7 36.38 -17.90 17.46
CA LEU A 7 35.87 -17.18 16.30
C LEU A 7 34.82 -17.98 15.50
N GLY A 8 35.06 -19.28 15.30
CA GLY A 8 34.08 -20.17 14.67
C GLY A 8 32.79 -20.28 15.48
N LEU A 9 32.89 -20.36 16.80
CA LEU A 9 31.74 -20.48 17.69
C LEU A 9 30.91 -19.19 17.74
N VAL A 10 31.56 -18.01 17.73
CA VAL A 10 30.88 -16.72 17.60
C VAL A 10 30.14 -16.59 16.27
N GLY A 11 30.74 -17.04 15.17
CA GLY A 11 30.09 -17.06 13.85
C GLY A 11 28.85 -17.94 13.81
N VAL A 12 28.90 -19.13 14.42
CA VAL A 12 27.75 -20.04 14.52
C VAL A 12 26.64 -19.44 15.40
N VAL A 13 26.99 -18.79 16.51
CA VAL A 13 26.01 -18.12 17.37
C VAL A 13 25.33 -16.96 16.63
N LEU A 14 26.07 -16.16 15.87
CA LEU A 14 25.50 -15.10 15.04
C LEU A 14 24.61 -15.66 13.92
N TYR A 15 25.00 -16.78 13.31
CA TYR A 15 24.19 -17.44 12.29
C TYR A 15 22.88 -18.00 12.86
N VAL A 16 22.93 -18.69 14.01
CA VAL A 16 21.76 -19.24 14.68
C VAL A 16 20.85 -18.13 15.20
N ALA A 17 21.41 -17.11 15.86
CA ALA A 17 20.64 -15.95 16.31
C ALA A 17 20.00 -15.20 15.13
N GLY A 18 20.75 -14.99 14.04
CA GLY A 18 20.23 -14.41 12.81
C GLY A 18 19.13 -15.24 12.17
N SER A 19 19.26 -16.57 12.18
CA SER A 19 18.26 -17.50 11.67
C SER A 19 16.98 -17.48 12.52
N ILE A 20 17.10 -17.47 13.85
CA ILE A 20 15.94 -17.38 14.76
C ILE A 20 15.20 -16.06 14.57
N VAL A 21 15.94 -14.94 14.48
CA VAL A 21 15.35 -13.62 14.20
C VAL A 21 14.71 -13.59 12.82
N TYR A 22 15.31 -14.24 11.81
CA TYR A 22 14.74 -14.35 10.48
C TYR A 22 13.42 -15.12 10.48
N HIS A 23 13.34 -16.23 11.21
CA HIS A 23 12.10 -17.01 11.32
C HIS A 23 11.01 -16.24 12.07
N GLN A 24 11.31 -15.63 13.22
CA GLN A 24 10.33 -14.83 13.96
C GLN A 24 9.86 -13.57 13.21
N ALA A 25 10.70 -12.97 12.37
CA ALA A 25 10.31 -11.81 11.55
C ALA A 25 9.49 -12.18 10.31
N MET A 26 9.49 -13.46 9.92
CA MET A 26 8.80 -13.97 8.72
C MET A 26 7.55 -14.79 9.05
N ASP A 27 7.38 -15.23 10.29
CA ASP A 27 6.15 -15.86 10.74
C ASP A 27 5.02 -14.82 10.77
N PRO A 28 3.86 -15.15 10.17
CA PRO A 28 2.71 -14.25 10.18
C PRO A 28 2.23 -14.06 11.63
N LEU A 29 1.74 -12.85 11.94
CA LEU A 29 1.13 -12.50 13.23
C LEU A 29 -0.24 -13.17 13.34
N VAL A 30 -0.28 -14.50 13.34
CA VAL A 30 -1.50 -15.27 13.57
C VAL A 30 -1.68 -15.39 15.07
N ASP A 31 -2.59 -14.59 15.60
CA ASP A 31 -3.11 -14.77 16.96
C ASP A 31 -3.83 -16.14 17.03
N GLU A 32 -3.72 -16.85 18.16
CA GLU A 32 -4.18 -18.26 18.32
C GLU A 32 -5.67 -18.48 18.02
N ALA A 33 -6.45 -17.40 17.88
CA ALA A 33 -7.86 -17.43 17.50
C ALA A 33 -8.12 -17.67 16.00
N GLY A 34 -7.11 -17.66 15.13
CA GLY A 34 -7.29 -17.91 13.69
C GLY A 34 -8.16 -16.87 12.98
N GLN A 35 -8.48 -15.75 13.63
CA GLN A 35 -9.29 -14.70 13.05
C GLN A 35 -8.44 -13.87 12.10
N ARG A 36 -8.57 -14.17 10.80
CA ARG A 36 -8.06 -13.33 9.70
C ARG A 36 -8.83 -12.01 9.70
N ARG A 37 -8.50 -11.12 10.63
CA ARG A 37 -9.06 -9.77 10.63
C ARG A 37 -8.47 -9.04 9.43
N VAL A 38 -9.32 -8.81 8.43
CA VAL A 38 -8.98 -8.00 7.28
C VAL A 38 -9.03 -6.54 7.73
N THR A 39 -7.89 -5.86 7.63
CA THR A 39 -7.69 -4.45 7.89
C THR A 39 -7.45 -3.75 6.56
N THR A 40 -8.31 -2.80 6.22
CA THR A 40 -8.08 -1.91 5.08
C THR A 40 -7.10 -0.82 5.50
N ILE A 41 -5.97 -0.71 4.80
CA ILE A 41 -5.01 0.37 5.00
C ILE A 41 -4.99 1.28 3.78
N ASP A 42 -4.86 2.58 4.01
CA ASP A 42 -4.69 3.57 2.95
C ASP A 42 -3.21 3.99 2.88
N ILE A 43 -2.60 3.80 1.70
CA ILE A 43 -1.22 4.20 1.43
C ILE A 43 -1.24 5.52 0.64
N PRO A 44 -0.78 6.63 1.24
CA PRO A 44 -0.84 7.93 0.59
C PRO A 44 0.08 8.02 -0.64
N GLU A 45 -0.31 8.85 -1.60
CA GLU A 45 0.51 9.13 -2.77
C GLU A 45 1.89 9.69 -2.39
N GLY A 46 2.93 9.16 -3.02
CA GLY A 46 4.32 9.55 -2.74
C GLY A 46 4.90 9.00 -1.44
N ALA A 47 4.18 8.10 -0.73
CA ALA A 47 4.71 7.43 0.45
C ALA A 47 5.99 6.67 0.14
N THR A 48 7.01 6.84 1.00
CA THR A 48 8.24 6.05 0.89
C THR A 48 8.03 4.64 1.45
N PHE A 49 8.78 3.66 0.96
CA PHE A 49 8.71 2.29 1.47
C PHE A 49 8.90 2.18 2.99
N ARG A 50 9.70 3.06 3.59
CA ARG A 50 9.87 3.15 5.04
C ARG A 50 8.60 3.63 5.75
N GLN A 51 7.90 4.61 5.19
CA GLN A 51 6.62 5.07 5.75
C GLN A 51 5.56 3.97 5.65
N VAL A 52 5.51 3.24 4.54
CA VAL A 52 4.62 2.09 4.36
C VAL A 52 4.94 1.00 5.38
N ALA A 53 6.22 0.64 5.57
CA ALA A 53 6.64 -0.33 6.57
C ALA A 53 6.25 0.09 8.00
N ALA A 54 6.43 1.37 8.34
CA ALA A 54 6.03 1.90 9.65
C ALA A 54 4.50 1.87 9.85
N LEU A 55 3.72 2.16 8.79
CA LEU A 55 2.26 2.08 8.82
C LEU A 55 1.78 0.63 9.03
N LEU A 56 2.36 -0.32 8.30
CA LEU A 56 2.05 -1.75 8.42
C LEU A 56 2.37 -2.30 9.83
N GLU A 57 3.48 -1.87 10.43
CA GLU A 57 3.86 -2.25 11.79
C GLU A 57 2.88 -1.66 12.82
N LYS A 58 2.49 -0.39 12.64
CA LYS A 58 1.51 0.29 13.50
C LYS A 58 0.14 -0.39 13.48
N GLU A 59 -0.29 -0.86 12.32
CA GLU A 59 -1.55 -1.60 12.14
C GLU A 59 -1.44 -3.10 12.48
N HIS A 60 -0.30 -3.54 13.06
CA HIS A 60 -0.03 -4.92 13.42
C HIS A 60 -0.17 -5.93 12.26
N LEU A 61 0.09 -5.48 11.03
CA LEU A 61 0.10 -6.32 9.83
C LEU A 61 1.46 -6.99 9.60
N ILE A 62 2.54 -6.41 10.12
CA ILE A 62 3.89 -6.98 10.09
C ILE A 62 4.51 -6.97 11.49
N ALA A 63 5.38 -7.95 11.77
CA ALA A 63 6.06 -8.07 13.06
C ALA A 63 7.17 -7.03 13.27
N SER A 64 7.84 -6.59 12.18
CA SER A 64 8.89 -5.59 12.27
C SER A 64 9.06 -4.80 10.98
N GLN A 65 9.13 -3.47 11.10
CA GLN A 65 9.44 -2.57 9.98
C GLN A 65 10.82 -2.87 9.34
N TRP A 66 11.82 -3.24 10.15
CA TRP A 66 13.19 -3.42 9.66
C TRP A 66 13.33 -4.70 8.83
N GLY A 67 12.65 -5.77 9.23
CA GLY A 67 12.59 -7.02 8.47
C GLY A 67 11.91 -6.80 7.11
N PHE A 68 10.82 -6.03 7.09
CA PHE A 68 10.10 -5.68 5.86
C PHE A 68 10.93 -4.78 4.93
N LEU A 69 11.64 -3.80 5.50
CA LEU A 69 12.58 -2.95 4.77
C LEU A 69 13.70 -3.76 4.11
N LEU A 70 14.27 -4.72 4.84
CA LEU A 70 15.30 -5.61 4.33
C LEU A 70 14.75 -6.50 3.21
N LEU A 71 13.55 -7.06 3.38
CA LEU A 71 12.87 -7.88 2.38
C LEU A 71 12.68 -7.09 1.07
N GLY A 72 12.12 -5.89 1.14
CA GLY A 72 11.93 -5.04 -0.04
C GLY A 72 13.24 -4.71 -0.75
N LYS A 73 14.32 -4.42 0.00
CA LYS A 73 15.65 -4.19 -0.56
C LYS A 73 16.25 -5.42 -1.25
N LEU A 74 16.10 -6.60 -0.65
CA LEU A 74 16.60 -7.86 -1.23
C LEU A 74 15.87 -8.22 -2.53
N THR A 75 14.57 -7.93 -2.60
CA THR A 75 13.75 -8.16 -3.79
C THR A 75 13.88 -7.06 -4.85
N GLY A 76 14.47 -5.90 -4.53
CA GLY A 76 14.62 -4.76 -5.46
C GLY A 76 13.32 -4.05 -5.82
N VAL A 77 12.28 -4.20 -4.99
CA VAL A 77 10.92 -3.69 -5.24
C VAL A 77 10.53 -2.55 -4.30
N ASP A 78 11.46 -2.10 -3.45
CA ASP A 78 11.28 -1.01 -2.49
C ASP A 78 10.84 0.31 -3.14
N ARG A 79 11.08 0.49 -4.45
CA ARG A 79 10.67 1.69 -5.20
C ARG A 79 9.37 1.55 -6.00
N ARG A 80 8.68 0.41 -5.92
CA ARG A 80 7.54 0.09 -6.80
C ARG A 80 6.20 -0.03 -6.07
N VAL A 81 6.14 0.33 -4.80
CA VAL A 81 4.87 0.29 -4.05
C VAL A 81 3.92 1.34 -4.61
N LEU A 82 2.71 0.90 -4.94
CA LEU A 82 1.65 1.74 -5.47
C LEU A 82 0.83 2.33 -4.32
N ALA A 83 0.40 3.58 -4.46
CA ALA A 83 -0.53 4.22 -3.54
C ALA A 83 -1.95 3.67 -3.71
N GLY A 84 -2.75 3.73 -2.64
CA GLY A 84 -4.15 3.30 -2.64
C GLY A 84 -4.54 2.46 -1.41
N GLU A 85 -5.81 2.03 -1.40
CA GLU A 85 -6.38 1.24 -0.31
C GLU A 85 -6.14 -0.26 -0.51
N TYR A 86 -5.53 -0.92 0.46
CA TYR A 86 -5.26 -2.37 0.42
C TYR A 86 -5.98 -3.10 1.55
N ALA A 87 -6.64 -4.19 1.21
CA ALA A 87 -7.26 -5.09 2.18
C ALA A 87 -6.25 -6.18 2.60
N LEU A 88 -5.56 -5.96 3.71
CA LEU A 88 -4.53 -6.87 4.23
C LEU A 88 -5.03 -7.57 5.50
N HIS A 89 -4.45 -8.70 5.87
CA HIS A 89 -4.75 -9.33 7.16
C HIS A 89 -3.48 -9.77 7.88
N ALA A 90 -3.48 -9.73 9.22
CA ALA A 90 -2.32 -10.05 10.05
C ALA A 90 -1.75 -11.48 9.86
N GLY A 91 -2.57 -12.39 9.32
CA GLY A 91 -2.14 -13.74 8.96
C GLY A 91 -1.37 -13.86 7.63
N MET A 92 -1.21 -12.77 6.86
CA MET A 92 -0.43 -12.80 5.62
C MET A 92 1.06 -12.83 5.94
N ARG A 93 1.83 -13.54 5.12
CA ARG A 93 3.29 -13.46 5.22
C ARG A 93 3.77 -12.08 4.74
N PRO A 94 4.87 -11.54 5.29
CA PRO A 94 5.45 -10.28 4.80
C PRO A 94 5.71 -10.26 3.29
N GLN A 95 6.05 -11.42 2.71
CA GLN A 95 6.22 -11.59 1.26
C GLN A 95 4.90 -11.46 0.48
N GLU A 96 3.80 -11.96 1.03
CA GLU A 96 2.46 -11.87 0.42
C GLU A 96 1.96 -10.43 0.48
N ILE A 97 2.11 -9.77 1.63
CA ILE A 97 1.81 -8.33 1.79
C ILE A 97 2.61 -7.53 0.77
N LEU A 98 3.91 -7.79 0.64
CA LEU A 98 4.74 -7.12 -0.35
C LEU A 98 4.23 -7.36 -1.78
N SER A 99 3.82 -8.58 -2.13
CA SER A 99 3.26 -8.86 -3.45
C SER A 99 1.94 -8.13 -3.71
N GLU A 100 1.05 -8.02 -2.70
CA GLU A 100 -0.20 -7.28 -2.83
C GLU A 100 0.06 -5.79 -3.10
N LEU A 101 0.98 -5.18 -2.34
CA LEU A 101 1.39 -3.79 -2.51
C LEU A 101 2.04 -3.48 -3.86
N LEU A 102 2.63 -4.48 -4.52
CA LEU A 102 3.26 -4.34 -5.83
C LEU A 102 2.30 -4.64 -6.98
N SER A 103 1.39 -5.59 -6.77
CA SER A 103 0.36 -5.93 -7.74
C SER A 103 -0.66 -4.81 -7.92
N GLY A 104 -0.81 -3.94 -6.91
CA GLY A 104 -1.79 -2.88 -6.93
C GLY A 104 -3.22 -3.42 -6.88
N HIS A 105 -3.46 -4.56 -6.23
CA HIS A 105 -4.82 -5.01 -5.88
C HIS A 105 -5.42 -4.10 -4.81
N VAL A 106 -5.62 -2.85 -5.20
CA VAL A 106 -6.32 -1.88 -4.40
C VAL A 106 -7.81 -2.23 -4.37
N VAL A 107 -8.48 -1.89 -3.28
CA VAL A 107 -9.93 -2.05 -3.15
C VAL A 107 -10.59 -1.12 -4.16
N LEU A 108 -11.04 -1.69 -5.28
CA LEU A 108 -11.79 -0.95 -6.29
C LEU A 108 -13.23 -0.76 -5.82
N HIS A 109 -13.67 0.50 -5.78
CA HIS A 109 -15.05 0.86 -5.55
C HIS A 109 -15.73 1.17 -6.90
N PRO A 110 -16.36 0.18 -7.57
CA PRO A 110 -16.97 0.40 -8.88
C PRO A 110 -18.14 1.37 -8.77
N ILE A 111 -18.07 2.48 -9.51
CA ILE A 111 -19.16 3.45 -9.64
C ILE A 111 -19.75 3.33 -11.05
N THR A 112 -21.03 2.98 -11.13
CA THR A 112 -21.77 2.96 -12.40
C THR A 112 -22.41 4.32 -12.60
N ILE A 113 -22.03 5.01 -13.68
CA ILE A 113 -22.69 6.24 -14.14
C ILE A 113 -23.63 5.84 -15.27
N PRO A 114 -24.96 5.89 -15.07
CA PRO A 114 -25.90 5.56 -16.14
C PRO A 114 -25.86 6.61 -17.25
N GLU A 115 -26.04 6.16 -18.48
CA GLU A 115 -26.13 7.05 -19.64
C GLU A 115 -27.30 8.03 -19.48
N GLY A 116 -27.08 9.29 -19.87
CA GLY A 116 -28.06 10.37 -19.72
C GLY A 116 -28.04 11.08 -18.36
N TYR A 117 -27.14 10.71 -17.44
CA TYR A 117 -26.93 11.47 -16.21
C TYR A 117 -26.35 12.86 -16.50
N THR A 118 -26.92 13.87 -15.85
CA THR A 118 -26.40 15.23 -15.83
C THR A 118 -25.23 15.36 -14.85
N ALA A 119 -24.39 16.37 -15.02
CA ALA A 119 -23.27 16.62 -14.10
C ALA A 119 -23.71 16.77 -12.62
N ALA A 120 -24.89 17.35 -12.37
CA ALA A 120 -25.46 17.47 -11.02
C ALA A 120 -25.82 16.09 -10.43
N GLN A 121 -26.41 15.20 -11.22
CA GLN A 121 -26.75 13.85 -10.78
C GLN A 121 -25.49 13.01 -10.52
N ILE A 122 -24.43 13.21 -11.30
CA ILE A 122 -23.13 12.58 -11.07
C ILE A 122 -22.52 13.10 -9.75
N ALA A 123 -22.58 14.41 -9.51
CA ALA A 123 -22.11 15.02 -8.27
C ALA A 123 -22.81 14.42 -7.04
N ASP A 124 -24.13 14.27 -7.10
CA ASP A 124 -24.92 13.66 -6.04
C ASP A 124 -24.61 12.17 -5.87
N LEU A 125 -24.42 11.43 -6.96
CA LEU A 125 -24.03 10.03 -6.92
C LEU A 125 -22.67 9.82 -6.22
N LEU A 126 -21.68 10.67 -6.54
CA LEU A 126 -20.35 10.63 -5.92
C LEU A 126 -20.41 11.02 -4.44
N SER A 127 -21.21 12.04 -4.11
CA SER A 127 -21.44 12.49 -2.72
C SER A 127 -22.08 11.40 -1.86
N GLN A 128 -23.11 10.71 -2.38
CA GLN A 128 -23.77 9.58 -1.70
C GLN A 128 -22.81 8.41 -1.42
N LYS A 129 -21.77 8.27 -2.24
CA LYS A 129 -20.72 7.25 -2.07
C LYS A 129 -19.55 7.74 -1.21
N GLY A 130 -19.58 8.99 -0.73
CA GLY A 130 -18.52 9.59 0.07
C GLY A 130 -17.25 9.92 -0.71
N LEU A 131 -17.32 9.96 -2.05
CA LEU A 131 -16.16 10.11 -2.94
C LEU A 131 -15.84 11.56 -3.32
N GLY A 132 -16.57 12.54 -2.80
CA GLY A 132 -16.26 13.96 -3.05
C GLY A 132 -17.38 14.92 -2.66
N ASN A 133 -17.06 16.22 -2.69
CA ASN A 133 -18.01 17.28 -2.43
C ASN A 133 -18.74 17.66 -3.75
N PRO A 134 -20.09 17.61 -3.78
CA PRO A 134 -20.85 17.89 -5.01
C PRO A 134 -20.66 19.33 -5.51
N ALA A 135 -20.49 20.30 -4.61
CA ALA A 135 -20.29 21.69 -4.99
C ALA A 135 -18.92 21.93 -5.65
N GLU A 136 -17.88 21.27 -5.15
CA GLU A 136 -16.53 21.36 -5.70
C GLU A 136 -16.44 20.66 -7.05
N PHE A 137 -17.06 19.48 -7.18
CA PHE A 137 -17.18 18.77 -8.45
C PHE A 137 -17.87 19.63 -9.52
N LEU A 138 -19.04 20.20 -9.20
CA LEU A 138 -19.77 21.06 -10.14
C LEU A 138 -19.02 22.33 -10.52
N LYS A 139 -18.19 22.86 -9.61
CA LYS A 139 -17.33 23.99 -9.90
C LYS A 139 -16.26 23.60 -10.92
N LEU A 140 -15.58 22.47 -10.72
CA LEU A 140 -14.53 21.97 -11.63
C LEU A 140 -15.08 21.58 -13.01
N VAL A 141 -16.28 21.03 -13.08
CA VAL A 141 -16.96 20.71 -14.36
C VAL A 141 -17.19 21.97 -15.22
N HIS A 142 -17.35 23.14 -14.61
CA HIS A 142 -17.55 24.41 -15.32
C HIS A 142 -16.27 25.25 -15.41
N ASP A 143 -15.14 24.76 -14.91
CA ASP A 143 -13.87 25.50 -14.90
C ASP A 143 -13.10 25.27 -16.22
N PRO A 144 -13.00 26.28 -17.11
CA PRO A 144 -12.34 26.14 -18.40
C PRO A 144 -10.85 25.85 -18.26
N ASP A 145 -10.20 26.39 -17.22
CA ASP A 145 -8.76 26.20 -17.02
C ASP A 145 -8.48 24.78 -16.52
N PHE A 146 -9.34 24.24 -15.65
CA PHE A 146 -9.27 22.84 -15.25
C PHE A 146 -9.48 21.88 -16.43
N ILE A 147 -10.52 22.12 -17.25
CA ILE A 147 -10.81 21.28 -18.43
C ILE A 147 -9.62 21.20 -19.38
N ARG A 148 -8.90 22.32 -19.58
CA ARG A 148 -7.67 22.36 -20.42
C ARG A 148 -6.56 21.46 -19.89
N THR A 149 -6.47 21.25 -18.58
CA THR A 149 -5.44 20.37 -17.98
C THR A 149 -5.74 18.89 -18.19
N LEU A 150 -7.02 18.52 -18.36
CA LEU A 150 -7.43 17.14 -18.61
C LEU A 150 -7.08 16.69 -20.04
N HIS A 151 -7.09 17.62 -21.01
CA HIS A 151 -6.78 17.36 -22.42
C HIS A 151 -5.57 18.19 -22.90
N PRO A 152 -4.34 17.86 -22.45
CA PRO A 152 -3.14 18.67 -22.75
C PRO A 152 -2.66 18.64 -24.23
N GLY A 153 -3.44 18.07 -25.16
CA GLY A 153 -3.07 17.89 -26.57
C GLY A 153 -4.03 18.49 -27.62
N GLU A 154 -5.18 19.04 -27.23
CA GLU A 154 -6.20 19.54 -28.16
C GLU A 154 -6.24 21.07 -28.26
N THR A 155 -5.08 21.71 -28.38
CA THR A 155 -5.02 23.11 -28.82
C THR A 155 -5.09 23.19 -30.34
N GLY A 156 -6.30 22.99 -30.89
CA GLY A 156 -6.65 23.45 -32.23
C GLY A 156 -7.32 24.83 -32.13
N PRO A 157 -6.95 25.83 -32.94
CA PRO A 157 -7.61 27.13 -32.90
C PRO A 157 -9.08 26.97 -33.30
N ALA A 158 -9.99 27.45 -32.45
CA ALA A 158 -11.38 27.68 -32.83
C ALA A 158 -11.40 28.74 -33.95
N GLY A 159 -11.70 28.28 -35.17
CA GLY A 159 -12.15 29.13 -36.28
C GLY A 159 -13.64 29.41 -36.18
#